data_AF-A0A7H8GLE8-F1
#
_entry.id   AF-A0A7H8GLE8-F1
#
_cell.length_a   1.000
_cell.length_b   1.000
_cell.length_c   1.000
_cell.angle_alpha   90.00
_cell.angle_beta   90.00
_cell.angle_gamma   90.00
#
_symmetry.space_group_name_H-M   'P 1'
#
loop_
_entity.id
_entity.type
_entity.pdbx_description
1 polymer ?
#
loop_
_entity_poly.entity_id
_entity_poly.type
_entity_poly.pdbx_seq_one_letter_code
_entity_poly.pdbx_strand_id
1 'polypeptide(L)'
;MDMEQDMDWLFGNIGGGPAKQVESVPESYESIQAALTAIVNAGPIGRSEARGLVNWDAVEQLFSAELETLALSDEMFSNVYMALKAHGFAANTTRSQIVQYGNFRWSEFSSAVRRLALESFAAKNFLMFSTAFREIIGDFPALASDEVIADEVIDFIRYNRTDLEVTLLQLRALSGNERQLRRVLRAIGAAGHQSAPHQFSLLCAEWAAASTFGNLQYALWYAPSKKQCDEAPIHLEISGQMRKVADLLVEFGIGVNADPMHYALSNLGAAAMSSWKEELVAVIVGDRELEEATIETLLVMGAIGRDEQLLLTIIELAKYAEETVAAHIDPDTTLANRRGRACISMLRGAPDVMDLMVEAQRGVAVPLADTAVSQPRTWLNDARVELLFELSVNELAKRVGGEIFDNLHAGEETHLAELFIQLKHCLEQLSNRLVSAAKALDSRERFEFSLSQRIIGKPEEGGSGVDHPRFSTDICLIFKATDEGVCLSQRATLIQAKRLQVSTKKSYAYFLKRDQLNDIAQQTLASFLLLLGPAYASSCLPVMPARLMVDLMKQNASMSLSMPRAANLGKSLGTWLLEDIIGLWTGDDSHKLVDKALGVGNGRPRLIYELVVRRHLKGSDGW
;
A
#
# COMPACT_ATOMS: atom_id res chain seq x y z
N MET A 1 29.64 -16.07 -3.69
CA MET A 1 30.73 -16.49 -2.79
C MET A 1 30.45 -17.94 -2.52
N ASP A 2 31.25 -18.80 -3.14
CA ASP A 2 31.00 -20.22 -3.31
C ASP A 2 30.96 -20.93 -1.94
N MET A 3 29.79 -21.47 -1.62
CA MET A 3 29.49 -22.23 -0.39
C MET A 3 28.81 -23.55 -0.76
N GLU A 4 29.18 -24.11 -1.93
CA GLU A 4 28.60 -25.34 -2.48
C GLU A 4 29.62 -26.50 -2.59
N GLN A 5 30.90 -26.29 -2.25
CA GLN A 5 31.96 -27.30 -2.40
C GLN A 5 32.47 -27.97 -1.10
N ASP A 6 32.12 -27.50 0.09
CA ASP A 6 32.61 -28.09 1.36
C ASP A 6 31.62 -29.09 2.02
N MET A 7 30.49 -29.39 1.37
CA MET A 7 29.46 -30.30 1.90
C MET A 7 29.61 -31.77 1.43
N ASP A 8 30.50 -32.05 0.48
CA ASP A 8 30.67 -33.39 -0.12
C ASP A 8 31.31 -34.41 0.85
N TRP A 9 31.84 -33.99 1.99
CA TRP A 9 32.40 -34.89 3.01
C TRP A 9 31.32 -35.50 3.94
N LEU A 10 30.13 -34.91 4.04
CA LEU A 10 29.05 -35.44 4.89
C LEU A 10 28.17 -36.49 4.20
N PHE A 11 28.23 -36.59 2.87
CA PHE A 11 27.35 -37.47 2.10
C PHE A 11 28.13 -38.29 1.08
N GLY A 12 28.75 -39.35 1.57
CA GLY A 12 29.28 -40.42 0.73
C GLY A 12 28.22 -40.93 -0.24
N ASN A 13 28.49 -40.72 -1.53
CA ASN A 13 27.80 -41.31 -2.67
C ASN A 13 27.59 -42.82 -2.41
N ILE A 14 26.34 -43.28 -2.25
CA ILE A 14 26.00 -44.70 -2.08
C ILE A 14 26.10 -45.37 -3.46
N GLY A 15 27.31 -45.41 -4.01
CA GLY A 15 27.68 -46.25 -5.14
C GLY A 15 28.28 -47.53 -4.59
N GLY A 16 27.70 -48.68 -4.96
CA GLY A 16 28.12 -50.00 -4.52
C GLY A 16 29.61 -50.26 -4.76
N GLY A 17 30.42 -50.03 -3.73
CA GLY A 17 31.80 -50.49 -3.63
C GLY A 17 31.85 -51.94 -3.12
N PRO A 18 32.95 -52.66 -3.37
CA PRO A 18 33.10 -54.07 -2.98
C PRO A 18 32.99 -54.21 -1.46
N ALA A 19 32.36 -55.31 -1.00
CA ALA A 19 32.18 -55.64 0.40
C ALA A 19 33.49 -55.48 1.18
N LYS A 20 33.58 -54.46 2.03
CA LYS A 20 34.68 -54.30 2.99
C LYS A 20 34.73 -55.55 3.86
N GLN A 21 35.90 -56.19 3.95
CA GLN A 21 36.15 -57.22 4.94
C GLN A 21 35.77 -56.65 6.32
N VAL A 22 34.93 -57.36 7.06
CA VAL A 22 34.58 -57.00 8.44
C VAL A 22 35.86 -57.17 9.26
N GLU A 23 36.58 -56.08 9.48
CA GLU A 23 37.67 -56.04 10.46
C GLU A 23 37.09 -56.45 11.82
N SER A 24 37.74 -57.42 12.47
CA SER A 24 37.34 -57.89 13.79
C SER A 24 37.40 -56.74 14.80
N VAL A 25 36.36 -56.60 15.64
CA VAL A 25 36.34 -55.64 16.75
C VAL A 25 37.63 -55.76 17.57
N PRO A 26 38.40 -54.68 17.75
CA PRO A 26 39.59 -54.73 18.58
C PRO A 26 39.23 -55.03 20.05
N GLU A 27 39.92 -55.98 20.68
CA GLU A 27 39.69 -56.35 22.10
C GLU A 27 40.10 -55.22 23.06
N SER A 28 41.01 -54.33 22.65
CA SER A 28 41.48 -53.16 23.38
C SER A 28 42.02 -52.09 22.43
N TYR A 29 42.16 -50.85 22.90
CA TYR A 29 42.85 -49.79 22.15
C TYR A 29 44.18 -49.43 22.82
N GLU A 30 45.21 -49.15 22.01
CA GLU A 30 46.56 -48.83 22.50
C GLU A 30 46.66 -47.43 23.14
N SER A 31 45.70 -46.54 22.85
CA SER A 31 45.62 -45.18 23.40
C SER A 31 44.23 -44.59 23.21
N ILE A 32 43.91 -43.52 23.96
CA ILE A 32 42.68 -42.74 23.72
C ILE A 32 42.61 -42.17 22.29
N GLN A 33 43.74 -41.84 21.65
CA GLN A 33 43.77 -41.35 20.27
C GLN A 33 43.36 -42.44 19.26
N ALA A 34 43.80 -43.68 19.49
CA ALA A 34 43.39 -44.83 18.68
C ALA A 34 41.89 -45.10 18.82
N ALA A 35 41.36 -44.99 20.05
CA ALA A 35 39.93 -45.10 20.32
C ALA A 35 39.11 -44.01 19.61
N LEU A 36 39.54 -42.75 19.68
CA LEU A 36 38.86 -41.62 18.99
C LEU A 36 38.86 -41.78 17.48
N THR A 37 39.98 -42.20 16.90
CA THR A 37 40.09 -42.47 15.45
C THR A 37 39.15 -43.60 15.05
N ALA A 38 39.05 -44.67 15.85
CA ALA A 38 38.12 -45.77 15.60
C ALA A 38 36.65 -45.31 15.66
N ILE A 39 36.29 -44.46 16.62
CA ILE A 39 34.94 -43.88 16.73
C ILE A 39 34.60 -43.05 15.50
N VAL A 40 35.49 -42.16 15.05
CA VAL A 40 35.26 -41.32 13.87
C VAL A 40 35.19 -42.16 12.59
N ASN A 41 36.10 -43.13 12.43
CA ASN A 41 36.14 -44.00 11.25
C ASN A 41 34.95 -44.96 11.15
N ALA A 42 34.34 -45.33 12.28
CA ALA A 42 33.12 -46.12 12.29
C ALA A 42 31.95 -45.40 11.62
N GLY A 43 31.97 -44.06 11.57
CA GLY A 43 31.03 -43.22 10.83
C GLY A 43 29.55 -43.42 11.22
N PRO A 44 28.63 -42.69 10.59
CA PRO A 44 27.19 -42.88 10.76
C PRO A 44 26.71 -44.11 9.97
N ILE A 45 27.16 -45.32 10.34
CA ILE A 45 26.69 -46.57 9.71
C ILE A 45 25.31 -46.92 10.27
N GLY A 46 24.38 -47.30 9.39
CA GLY A 46 23.00 -47.67 9.72
C GLY A 46 22.89 -48.66 10.90
N ARG A 47 21.80 -48.50 11.68
CA ARG A 47 21.57 -49.02 13.05
C ARG A 47 21.88 -50.51 13.34
N SER A 48 22.18 -51.36 12.36
CA SER A 48 22.46 -52.79 12.59
C SER A 48 23.93 -53.21 12.43
N GLU A 49 24.76 -52.49 11.66
CA GLU A 49 26.14 -52.93 11.36
C GLU A 49 27.21 -52.24 12.23
N ALA A 50 26.90 -51.07 12.79
CA ALA A 50 27.85 -50.29 13.60
C ALA A 50 28.20 -50.89 14.97
N ARG A 51 27.37 -51.82 15.50
CA ARG A 51 27.63 -52.45 16.82
C ARG A 51 28.89 -53.32 16.84
N GLY A 52 29.42 -53.69 15.68
CA GLY A 52 30.57 -54.59 15.54
C GLY A 52 31.86 -53.92 15.08
N LEU A 53 32.04 -52.61 15.24
CA LEU A 53 33.27 -51.90 14.82
C LEU A 53 34.00 -51.18 15.96
N VAL A 54 33.30 -50.86 17.05
CA VAL A 54 33.87 -50.15 18.21
C VAL A 54 33.62 -50.96 19.48
N ASN A 55 34.67 -51.23 20.25
CA ASN A 55 34.59 -51.86 21.55
C ASN A 55 34.30 -50.79 22.62
N TRP A 56 33.02 -50.50 22.84
CA TRP A 56 32.58 -49.42 23.73
C TRP A 56 33.04 -49.56 25.18
N ASP A 57 33.17 -50.79 25.70
CA ASP A 57 33.66 -51.03 27.06
C ASP A 57 35.14 -50.62 27.18
N ALA A 58 35.96 -50.96 26.18
CA ALA A 58 37.37 -50.54 26.14
C ALA A 58 37.52 -49.02 25.96
N VAL A 59 36.65 -48.40 25.15
CA VAL A 59 36.61 -46.93 24.99
C VAL A 59 36.28 -46.25 26.32
N GLU A 60 35.24 -46.71 27.01
CA GLU A 60 34.78 -46.12 28.28
C GLU A 60 35.87 -46.18 29.37
N GLN A 61 36.58 -47.30 29.48
CA GLN A 61 37.70 -47.45 30.41
C GLN A 61 38.83 -46.46 30.11
N LEU A 62 39.19 -46.30 28.84
CA LEU A 62 40.25 -45.37 28.43
C LEU A 62 39.85 -43.90 28.63
N PHE A 63 38.61 -43.53 28.32
CA PHE A 63 38.12 -42.15 28.52
C PHE A 63 38.07 -41.81 30.01
N SER A 64 37.70 -42.77 30.86
CA SER A 64 37.72 -42.56 32.31
C SER A 64 39.12 -42.35 32.87
N ALA A 65 40.16 -42.85 32.20
CA ALA A 65 41.55 -42.77 32.67
C ALA A 65 42.34 -41.58 32.09
N GLU A 66 42.13 -41.24 30.81
CA GLU A 66 43.06 -40.38 30.06
C GLU A 66 42.44 -39.05 29.56
N LEU A 67 41.11 -38.89 29.62
CA LEU A 67 40.41 -37.78 28.95
C LEU A 67 40.82 -36.38 29.44
N GLU A 68 41.13 -36.21 30.72
CA GLU A 68 41.54 -34.91 31.29
C GLU A 68 42.87 -34.39 30.71
N THR A 69 43.75 -35.30 30.27
CA THR A 69 45.08 -34.96 29.77
C THR A 69 45.13 -34.77 28.25
N LEU A 70 44.02 -35.04 27.58
CA LEU A 70 43.95 -35.05 26.13
C LEU A 70 43.90 -33.61 25.57
N ALA A 71 44.60 -33.39 24.46
CA ALA A 71 44.50 -32.17 23.67
C ALA A 71 43.77 -32.48 22.37
N LEU A 72 42.50 -32.08 22.27
CA LEU A 72 41.70 -32.21 21.05
C LEU A 72 41.71 -30.89 20.28
N SER A 73 41.83 -30.97 18.95
CA SER A 73 41.48 -29.84 18.09
C SER A 73 39.96 -29.69 17.99
N ASP A 74 39.49 -28.49 17.65
CA ASP A 74 38.07 -28.20 17.38
C ASP A 74 37.44 -29.19 16.40
N GLU A 75 38.15 -29.49 15.31
CA GLU A 75 37.68 -30.41 14.27
C GLU A 75 37.56 -31.84 14.81
N MET A 76 38.56 -32.31 15.54
CA MET A 76 38.52 -33.66 16.12
C MET A 76 37.41 -33.78 17.17
N PHE A 77 37.25 -32.77 18.03
CA PHE A 77 36.16 -32.72 19.00
C PHE A 77 34.79 -32.81 18.32
N SER A 78 34.57 -31.99 17.28
CA SER A 78 33.31 -31.99 16.53
C SER A 78 33.02 -33.34 15.88
N ASN A 79 34.02 -33.94 15.24
CA ASN A 79 33.89 -35.22 14.55
C ASN A 79 33.58 -36.37 15.52
N VAL A 80 34.26 -36.40 16.66
CA VAL A 80 34.05 -37.40 17.72
C VAL A 80 32.65 -37.25 18.29
N TYR A 81 32.22 -36.03 18.62
CA TYR A 81 30.88 -35.78 19.15
C TYR A 81 29.79 -36.24 18.19
N MET A 82 29.90 -35.89 16.90
CA MET A 82 28.92 -36.30 15.88
C MET A 82 28.90 -37.81 15.66
N ALA A 83 30.05 -38.48 15.68
CA ALA A 83 30.13 -39.93 15.60
C ALA A 83 29.46 -40.61 16.81
N LEU A 84 29.76 -40.15 18.03
CA LEU A 84 29.13 -40.66 19.26
C LEU A 84 27.61 -40.50 19.23
N LYS A 85 27.12 -39.36 18.72
CA LYS A 85 25.68 -39.11 18.54
C LYS A 85 25.05 -40.08 17.54
N ALA A 86 25.71 -40.33 16.41
CA ALA A 86 25.23 -41.26 15.38
C ALA A 86 25.11 -42.71 15.90
N HIS A 87 25.97 -43.11 16.85
CA HIS A 87 25.93 -44.45 17.47
C HIS A 87 24.85 -44.62 18.55
N GLY A 88 24.18 -43.53 18.98
CA GLY A 88 23.02 -43.58 19.87
C GLY A 88 23.30 -44.21 21.24
N PHE A 89 22.41 -45.11 21.69
CA PHE A 89 22.44 -45.66 23.05
C PHE A 89 23.78 -46.34 23.41
N ALA A 90 24.42 -47.02 22.45
CA ALA A 90 25.67 -47.76 22.71
C ALA A 90 26.85 -46.85 23.07
N ALA A 91 26.80 -45.58 22.67
CA ALA A 91 27.86 -44.60 22.89
C ALA A 91 27.50 -43.55 23.94
N ASN A 92 26.36 -43.69 24.64
CA ASN A 92 25.82 -42.61 25.47
C ASN A 92 26.69 -42.28 26.69
N THR A 93 27.34 -43.28 27.30
CA THR A 93 28.26 -43.06 28.43
C THR A 93 29.48 -42.26 27.97
N THR A 94 30.13 -42.70 26.89
CA THR A 94 31.27 -42.01 26.26
C THR A 94 30.89 -40.61 25.77
N ARG A 95 29.71 -40.43 25.18
CA ARG A 95 29.15 -39.12 24.81
C ARG A 95 29.05 -38.21 26.02
N SER A 96 28.51 -38.71 27.14
CA SER A 96 28.40 -37.94 28.37
C SER A 96 29.76 -37.48 28.90
N GLN A 97 30.79 -38.34 28.79
CA GLN A 97 32.17 -37.98 29.16
C GLN A 97 32.76 -36.89 28.24
N ILE A 98 32.59 -37.00 26.91
CA ILE A 98 33.01 -35.96 25.96
C ILE A 98 32.28 -34.65 26.17
N VAL A 99 30.98 -34.70 26.48
CA VAL A 99 30.18 -33.52 26.80
C VAL A 99 30.68 -32.85 28.08
N GLN A 100 30.95 -33.62 29.14
CA GLN A 100 31.54 -33.08 30.38
C GLN A 100 32.91 -32.43 30.11
N TYR A 101 33.76 -33.10 29.33
CA TYR A 101 35.06 -32.57 28.91
C TYR A 101 34.94 -31.26 28.12
N GLY A 102 34.02 -31.21 27.14
CA GLY A 102 33.76 -30.00 26.37
C GLY A 102 33.21 -28.85 27.21
N ASN A 103 32.31 -29.12 28.16
CA ASN A 103 31.81 -28.12 29.11
C ASN A 103 32.92 -27.61 30.04
N PHE A 104 33.82 -28.47 30.50
CA PHE A 104 34.97 -28.06 31.31
C PHE A 104 35.93 -27.14 30.53
N ARG A 105 36.14 -27.42 29.24
CA ARG A 105 37.01 -26.65 28.34
C ARG A 105 36.22 -25.76 27.37
N TRP A 106 35.14 -25.15 27.85
CA TRP A 106 34.21 -24.41 27.00
C TRP A 106 34.87 -23.29 26.19
N SER A 107 35.83 -22.56 26.77
CA SER A 107 36.55 -21.49 26.08
C SER A 107 37.31 -21.95 24.83
N GLU A 108 37.66 -23.23 24.77
CA GLU A 108 38.36 -23.83 23.63
C GLU A 108 37.36 -24.31 22.57
N PHE A 109 36.32 -25.04 22.99
CA PHE A 109 35.42 -25.71 22.04
C PHE A 109 34.15 -24.92 21.68
N SER A 110 33.86 -23.79 22.33
CA SER A 110 32.62 -23.02 22.11
C SER A 110 32.33 -22.71 20.63
N SER A 111 33.35 -22.31 19.86
CA SER A 111 33.21 -22.05 18.42
C SER A 111 32.87 -23.31 17.60
N ALA A 112 33.48 -24.45 17.96
CA ALA A 112 33.24 -25.73 17.32
C ALA A 112 31.81 -26.25 17.60
N VAL A 113 31.37 -26.17 18.86
CA VAL A 113 30.02 -26.58 19.27
C VAL A 113 28.95 -25.64 18.69
N ARG A 114 29.20 -24.34 18.64
CA ARG A 114 28.31 -23.36 17.99
C ARG A 114 28.07 -23.73 16.53
N ARG A 115 29.13 -23.99 15.78
CA ARG A 115 29.07 -24.41 14.38
C ARG A 115 28.28 -25.71 14.21
N LEU A 116 28.55 -26.72 15.05
CA LEU A 116 27.78 -27.98 15.06
C LEU A 116 26.28 -27.78 15.27
N ALA A 117 25.90 -26.87 16.19
CA ALA A 117 24.51 -26.55 16.45
C ALA A 117 23.86 -25.93 15.20
N LEU A 118 24.50 -24.94 14.58
CA LEU A 118 23.99 -24.26 13.39
C LEU A 118 23.91 -25.18 12.16
N GLU A 119 24.91 -26.03 11.95
CA GLU A 119 24.90 -27.06 10.90
C GLU A 119 23.75 -28.05 11.12
N SER A 120 23.53 -28.48 12.37
CA SER A 120 22.42 -29.38 12.74
C SER A 120 21.05 -28.72 12.56
N PHE A 121 20.96 -27.40 12.75
CA PHE A 121 19.75 -26.62 12.51
C PHE A 121 19.46 -26.49 11.01
N ALA A 122 20.48 -26.24 10.17
CA ALA A 122 20.33 -26.04 8.74
C ALA A 122 20.13 -27.33 7.92
N ALA A 123 20.34 -28.50 8.51
CA ALA A 123 20.26 -29.79 7.82
C ALA A 123 18.86 -30.10 7.26
N LYS A 124 18.76 -30.32 5.94
CA LYS A 124 17.48 -30.46 5.19
C LYS A 124 16.65 -31.72 5.51
N ASN A 125 17.17 -32.70 6.27
CA ASN A 125 16.46 -33.94 6.61
C ASN A 125 15.61 -33.79 7.89
N PHE A 126 14.58 -32.94 7.84
CA PHE A 126 13.83 -32.44 8.99
C PHE A 126 13.17 -33.50 9.92
N LEU A 127 12.82 -34.69 9.42
CA LEU A 127 12.09 -35.69 10.22
C LEU A 127 12.95 -36.48 11.23
N MET A 128 14.26 -36.60 11.01
CA MET A 128 15.18 -37.26 11.96
C MET A 128 16.12 -36.29 12.69
N PHE A 129 16.33 -35.08 12.15
CA PHE A 129 17.30 -34.11 12.70
C PHE A 129 16.66 -32.94 13.46
N SER A 130 15.33 -32.84 13.52
CA SER A 130 14.66 -31.76 14.25
C SER A 130 14.98 -31.72 15.75
N THR A 131 15.28 -32.88 16.36
CA THR A 131 15.74 -32.98 17.76
C THR A 131 17.24 -32.73 17.91
N ALA A 132 18.03 -32.89 16.84
CA ALA A 132 19.49 -32.86 16.94
C ALA A 132 20.01 -31.52 17.45
N PHE A 133 19.44 -30.41 16.97
CA PHE A 133 19.73 -29.08 17.49
C PHE A 133 19.44 -28.97 19.00
N ARG A 134 18.23 -29.33 19.43
CA ARG A 134 17.82 -29.23 20.85
C ARG A 134 18.66 -30.13 21.76
N GLU A 135 19.04 -31.30 21.29
CA GLU A 135 19.94 -32.22 22.00
C GLU A 135 21.34 -31.62 22.18
N ILE A 136 21.89 -30.94 21.16
CA ILE A 136 23.19 -30.24 21.27
C ILE A 136 23.10 -29.13 22.31
N ILE A 137 22.03 -28.33 22.29
CA ILE A 137 21.80 -27.29 23.30
C ILE A 137 21.65 -27.92 24.70
N GLY A 138 21.00 -29.07 24.81
CA GLY A 138 20.87 -29.82 26.07
C GLY A 138 22.20 -30.36 26.61
N ASP A 139 23.07 -30.84 25.72
CA ASP A 139 24.41 -31.31 26.07
C ASP A 139 25.35 -30.15 26.47
N PHE A 140 25.17 -28.98 25.85
CA PHE A 140 25.98 -27.79 26.10
C PHE A 140 25.12 -26.59 26.50
N PRO A 141 24.65 -26.52 27.76
CA PRO A 141 23.71 -25.49 28.23
C PRO A 141 24.20 -24.06 28.05
N ALA A 142 25.52 -23.84 27.97
CA ALA A 142 26.11 -22.53 27.69
C ALA A 142 25.64 -21.95 26.35
N LEU A 143 25.26 -22.78 25.38
CA LEU A 143 24.69 -22.36 24.10
C LEU A 143 23.27 -21.82 24.21
N ALA A 144 22.51 -22.20 25.24
CA ALA A 144 21.14 -21.74 25.38
C ALA A 144 21.06 -20.20 25.45
N SER A 145 22.06 -19.55 26.05
CA SER A 145 22.17 -18.09 26.14
C SER A 145 23.05 -17.46 25.06
N ASP A 146 23.41 -18.19 24.00
CA ASP A 146 24.27 -17.67 22.93
C ASP A 146 23.47 -16.79 21.94
N GLU A 147 23.69 -15.47 22.00
CA GLU A 147 23.01 -14.49 21.14
C GLU A 147 23.30 -14.70 19.65
N VAL A 148 24.49 -15.21 19.29
CA VAL A 148 24.87 -15.42 17.88
C VAL A 148 24.02 -16.53 17.26
N ILE A 149 23.81 -17.64 18.00
CA ILE A 149 22.95 -18.72 17.53
C ILE A 149 21.51 -18.24 17.40
N ALA A 150 21.00 -17.53 18.41
CA ALA A 150 19.64 -17.01 18.37
C ALA A 150 19.43 -16.09 17.16
N ASP A 151 20.38 -15.21 16.88
CA ASP A 151 20.31 -14.28 15.76
C ASP A 151 20.36 -14.98 14.41
N GLU A 152 21.24 -15.97 14.22
CA GLU A 152 21.31 -16.74 12.97
C GLU A 152 20.03 -17.57 12.72
N VAL A 153 19.46 -18.16 13.77
CA VAL A 153 18.18 -18.89 13.66
C VAL A 153 17.01 -17.94 13.34
N ILE A 154 16.99 -16.74 13.94
CA ILE A 154 15.99 -15.72 13.62
C ILE A 154 16.12 -15.25 12.16
N ASP A 155 17.34 -15.04 11.69
CA ASP A 155 17.60 -14.64 10.31
C ASP A 155 17.22 -15.76 9.33
N PHE A 156 17.34 -17.03 9.72
CA PHE A 156 16.83 -18.15 8.92
C PHE A 156 15.30 -18.08 8.71
N ILE A 157 14.53 -17.71 9.74
CA ILE A 157 13.07 -17.52 9.60
C ILE A 157 12.75 -16.49 8.52
N ARG A 158 13.51 -15.39 8.45
CA ARG A 158 13.26 -14.30 7.49
C ARG A 158 13.32 -14.78 6.03
N TYR A 159 14.18 -15.75 5.73
CA TYR A 159 14.40 -16.25 4.37
C TYR A 159 13.69 -17.57 4.07
N ASN A 160 13.21 -18.30 5.07
CA ASN A 160 12.55 -19.58 4.90
C ASN A 160 11.03 -19.49 5.15
N ARG A 161 10.24 -19.81 4.13
CA ARG A 161 8.77 -19.84 4.20
C ARG A 161 8.20 -21.19 4.63
N THR A 162 9.01 -22.24 4.60
CA THR A 162 8.57 -23.58 5.01
C THR A 162 8.97 -23.83 6.46
N ASP A 163 8.20 -24.68 7.14
CA ASP A 163 8.57 -25.25 8.44
C ASP A 163 8.72 -24.27 9.62
N LEU A 164 8.10 -23.09 9.55
CA LEU A 164 8.12 -22.07 10.60
C LEU A 164 7.82 -22.64 12.00
N GLU A 165 6.85 -23.55 12.11
CA GLU A 165 6.48 -24.17 13.38
C GLU A 165 7.64 -24.97 13.99
N VAL A 166 8.38 -25.72 13.18
CA VAL A 166 9.53 -26.51 13.64
C VAL A 166 10.70 -25.59 14.00
N THR A 167 10.96 -24.57 13.20
CA THR A 167 12.01 -23.58 13.50
C THR A 167 11.73 -22.87 14.83
N LEU A 168 10.49 -22.46 15.10
CA LEU A 168 10.12 -21.86 16.38
C LEU A 168 10.24 -22.84 17.54
N LEU A 169 9.87 -24.12 17.34
CA LEU A 169 10.05 -25.16 18.35
C LEU A 169 11.54 -25.37 18.69
N GLN A 170 12.43 -25.30 17.71
CA GLN A 170 13.87 -25.38 17.93
C GLN A 170 14.40 -24.13 18.64
N LEU A 171 13.91 -22.95 18.27
CA LEU A 171 14.29 -21.68 18.90
C LEU A 171 13.97 -21.65 20.41
N ARG A 172 12.91 -22.33 20.85
CA ARG A 172 12.57 -22.52 22.28
C ARG A 172 13.61 -23.31 23.09
N ALA A 173 14.58 -23.98 22.45
CA ALA A 173 15.71 -24.56 23.17
C ALA A 173 16.69 -23.49 23.66
N LEU A 174 16.65 -22.29 23.09
CA LEU A 174 17.45 -21.14 23.49
C LEU A 174 16.69 -20.29 24.52
N SER A 175 17.45 -19.52 25.27
CA SER A 175 16.98 -18.43 26.11
C SER A 175 17.07 -17.14 25.31
N GLY A 176 16.02 -16.33 25.40
CA GLY A 176 16.00 -15.04 24.75
C GLY A 176 15.29 -13.99 25.57
N ASN A 177 15.21 -12.78 25.01
CA ASN A 177 14.59 -11.62 25.62
C ASN A 177 13.56 -10.98 24.68
N GLU A 178 12.88 -9.93 25.15
CA GLU A 178 11.88 -9.22 24.36
C GLU A 178 12.43 -8.67 23.04
N ARG A 179 13.67 -8.17 23.02
CA ARG A 179 14.30 -7.62 21.80
C ARG A 179 14.43 -8.70 20.72
N GLN A 180 14.88 -9.89 21.10
CA GLN A 180 14.96 -11.03 20.17
C GLN A 180 13.57 -11.49 19.75
N LEU A 181 12.59 -11.51 20.65
CA LEU A 181 11.20 -11.86 20.32
C LEU A 181 10.57 -10.90 19.30
N ARG A 182 10.81 -9.58 19.42
CA ARG A 182 10.40 -8.58 18.42
C ARG A 182 11.05 -8.86 17.05
N ARG A 183 12.33 -9.27 17.01
CA ARG A 183 12.98 -9.70 15.77
C ARG A 183 12.34 -10.94 15.16
N VAL A 184 11.95 -11.92 15.98
CA VAL A 184 11.21 -13.11 15.52
C VAL A 184 9.90 -12.71 14.84
N LEU A 185 9.10 -11.83 15.45
CA LEU A 185 7.85 -11.35 14.85
C LEU A 185 8.10 -10.69 13.49
N ARG A 186 9.11 -9.81 13.41
CA ARG A 186 9.50 -9.16 12.15
C ARG A 186 9.99 -10.16 11.10
N ALA A 187 10.72 -11.21 11.50
CA ALA A 187 11.17 -12.26 10.60
C ALA A 187 9.98 -13.06 10.03
N ILE A 188 9.00 -13.41 10.86
CA ILE A 188 7.75 -14.06 10.45
C ILE A 188 7.01 -13.20 9.42
N GLY A 189 6.82 -11.91 9.71
CA GLY A 189 6.17 -10.98 8.78
C GLY A 189 6.96 -10.78 7.48
N ALA A 190 8.30 -10.71 7.55
CA ALA A 190 9.16 -10.57 6.38
C ALA A 190 9.14 -11.82 5.46
N ALA A 191 9.02 -13.02 6.05
CA ALA A 191 8.81 -14.25 5.30
C ALA A 191 7.44 -14.29 4.59
N GLY A 192 6.50 -13.42 4.98
CA GLY A 192 5.19 -13.26 4.35
C GLY A 192 4.06 -14.04 5.03
N HIS A 193 4.28 -14.52 6.25
CA HIS A 193 3.22 -15.15 7.05
C HIS A 193 2.27 -14.08 7.60
N GLN A 194 0.97 -14.30 7.42
CA GLN A 194 -0.08 -13.41 7.94
C GLN A 194 -0.58 -13.80 9.34
N SER A 195 -0.13 -14.94 9.86
CA SER A 195 -0.40 -15.40 11.22
C SER A 195 0.84 -16.06 11.80
N ALA A 196 0.97 -16.03 13.12
CA ALA A 196 2.01 -16.77 13.83
C ALA A 196 1.45 -18.10 14.38
N PRO A 197 2.23 -19.19 14.36
CA PRO A 197 1.81 -20.48 14.90
C PRO A 197 1.81 -20.49 16.43
N HIS A 198 1.20 -21.52 17.02
CA HIS A 198 1.14 -21.69 18.48
C HIS A 198 2.53 -21.66 19.14
N GLN A 199 3.56 -22.21 18.49
CA GLN A 199 4.94 -22.17 19.00
C GLN A 199 5.46 -20.75 19.26
N PHE A 200 5.03 -19.76 18.46
CA PHE A 200 5.40 -18.36 18.72
C PHE A 200 4.81 -17.85 20.04
N SER A 201 3.55 -18.20 20.34
CA SER A 201 2.94 -17.83 21.63
C SER A 201 3.71 -18.41 22.82
N LEU A 202 4.15 -19.68 22.73
CA LEU A 202 4.94 -20.31 23.79
C LEU A 202 6.30 -19.62 23.96
N LEU A 203 6.93 -19.24 22.85
CA LEU A 203 8.15 -18.44 22.87
C LEU A 203 7.93 -17.07 23.55
N CYS A 204 6.79 -16.42 23.33
CA CYS A 204 6.44 -15.18 24.03
C CYS A 204 6.38 -15.39 25.55
N ALA A 205 5.81 -16.51 25.99
CA ALA A 205 5.73 -16.84 27.40
C ALA A 205 7.09 -17.22 28.02
N GLU A 206 7.99 -17.79 27.24
CA GLU A 206 9.32 -18.17 27.72
C GLU A 206 10.29 -16.98 27.76
N TRP A 207 10.27 -16.12 26.74
CA TRP A 207 11.29 -15.06 26.58
C TRP A 207 10.85 -13.68 27.04
N ALA A 208 9.54 -13.43 27.15
CA ALA A 208 9.01 -12.10 27.39
C ALA A 208 7.72 -12.07 28.24
N ALA A 209 7.51 -13.06 29.12
CA ALA A 209 6.34 -13.12 30.01
C ALA A 209 6.11 -11.86 30.84
N ALA A 210 7.20 -11.19 31.24
CA ALA A 210 7.14 -9.99 32.06
C ALA A 210 6.82 -8.71 31.27
N SER A 211 6.85 -8.75 29.93
CA SER A 211 6.66 -7.55 29.12
C SER A 211 5.27 -7.43 28.51
N THR A 212 4.85 -6.18 28.32
CA THR A 212 3.59 -5.81 27.68
C THR A 212 3.51 -6.37 26.26
N PHE A 213 4.62 -6.32 25.50
CA PHE A 213 4.72 -6.90 24.17
C PHE A 213 4.53 -8.43 24.17
N GLY A 214 5.25 -9.15 25.04
CA GLY A 214 5.16 -10.61 25.13
C GLY A 214 3.76 -11.08 25.51
N ASN A 215 3.12 -10.39 26.47
CA ASN A 215 1.75 -10.66 26.88
C ASN A 215 0.72 -10.41 25.76
N LEU A 216 0.87 -9.32 24.98
CA LEU A 216 0.00 -9.06 23.83
C LEU A 216 0.14 -10.16 22.77
N GLN A 217 1.37 -10.49 22.37
CA GLN A 217 1.61 -11.53 21.36
C GLN A 217 1.12 -12.89 21.83
N TYR A 218 1.35 -13.26 23.10
CA TYR A 218 0.79 -14.48 23.66
C TYR A 218 -0.73 -14.51 23.54
N ALA A 219 -1.42 -13.42 23.92
CA ALA A 219 -2.88 -13.34 23.84
C ALA A 219 -3.43 -13.49 22.41
N LEU A 220 -2.72 -12.97 21.40
CA LEU A 220 -3.12 -13.04 19.99
C LEU A 220 -2.95 -14.43 19.37
N TRP A 221 -1.88 -15.14 19.74
CA TRP A 221 -1.43 -16.34 19.01
C TRP A 221 -1.63 -17.65 19.79
N TYR A 222 -1.99 -17.59 21.08
CA TYR A 222 -2.19 -18.78 21.90
C TYR A 222 -3.45 -19.56 21.47
N ALA A 223 -3.25 -20.79 21.01
CA ALA A 223 -4.30 -21.70 20.58
C ALA A 223 -4.15 -23.07 21.26
N PRO A 224 -4.81 -23.30 22.41
CA PRO A 224 -4.64 -24.55 23.17
C PRO A 224 -5.14 -25.79 22.42
N SER A 225 -6.01 -25.61 21.42
CA SER A 225 -6.47 -26.70 20.54
C SER A 225 -5.39 -27.23 19.59
N LYS A 226 -4.30 -26.47 19.37
CA LYS A 226 -3.16 -26.85 18.52
C LYS A 226 -1.98 -27.39 19.34
N LYS A 227 -2.19 -27.67 20.62
CA LYS A 227 -1.18 -28.19 21.53
C LYS A 227 -0.68 -29.58 21.11
N GLN A 228 0.63 -29.80 21.13
CA GLN A 228 1.22 -31.13 20.90
C GLN A 228 1.16 -31.97 22.18
N CYS A 229 1.10 -33.31 22.06
CA CYS A 229 0.82 -34.23 23.19
C CYS A 229 1.81 -34.10 24.36
N ASP A 230 3.04 -33.63 24.13
CA ASP A 230 4.11 -33.58 25.12
C ASP A 230 4.42 -32.17 25.65
N GLU A 231 3.59 -31.17 25.32
CA GLU A 231 3.83 -29.79 25.75
C GLU A 231 3.36 -29.52 27.18
N ALA A 232 4.22 -28.91 28.00
CA ALA A 232 3.83 -28.42 29.31
C ALA A 232 2.80 -27.27 29.14
N PRO A 233 1.70 -27.24 29.91
CA PRO A 233 0.79 -26.10 29.89
C PRO A 233 1.49 -24.88 30.48
N ILE A 234 1.76 -23.88 29.64
CA ILE A 234 2.17 -22.54 30.08
C ILE A 234 0.93 -21.67 30.06
N HIS A 235 0.59 -21.07 31.20
CA HIS A 235 -0.51 -20.12 31.32
C HIS A 235 0.04 -18.79 31.82
N LEU A 236 -0.01 -17.77 30.97
CA LEU A 236 0.26 -16.40 31.36
C LEU A 236 -1.02 -15.73 31.86
N GLU A 237 -0.89 -14.97 32.95
CA GLU A 237 -1.96 -14.09 33.44
C GLU A 237 -2.01 -12.83 32.58
N ILE A 238 -2.98 -12.78 31.67
CA ILE A 238 -3.20 -11.63 30.79
C ILE A 238 -4.22 -10.67 31.42
N SER A 239 -3.86 -9.40 31.54
CA SER A 239 -4.75 -8.36 32.08
C SER A 239 -6.01 -8.18 31.22
N GLY A 240 -7.09 -7.68 31.82
CA GLY A 240 -8.35 -7.44 31.10
C GLY A 240 -8.21 -6.45 29.94
N GLN A 241 -7.41 -5.39 30.13
CA GLN A 241 -7.10 -4.39 29.11
C GLN A 241 -6.36 -5.02 27.92
N MET A 242 -5.31 -5.80 28.19
CA MET A 242 -4.52 -6.50 27.18
C MET A 242 -5.38 -7.48 26.37
N ARG A 243 -6.25 -8.24 27.05
CA ARG A 243 -7.17 -9.16 26.39
C ARG A 243 -8.14 -8.41 25.48
N LYS A 244 -8.66 -7.27 25.92
CA LYS A 244 -9.55 -6.45 25.10
C LYS A 244 -8.86 -5.89 23.86
N VAL A 245 -7.59 -5.45 23.96
CA VAL A 245 -6.80 -5.06 22.78
C VAL A 245 -6.59 -6.24 21.84
N ALA A 246 -6.25 -7.42 22.36
CA ALA A 246 -6.10 -8.63 21.54
C ALA A 246 -7.41 -8.98 20.81
N ASP A 247 -8.56 -8.90 21.48
CA ASP A 247 -9.87 -9.14 20.87
C ASP A 247 -10.14 -8.16 19.72
N LEU A 248 -9.87 -6.85 19.91
CA LEU A 248 -10.04 -5.83 18.87
C LEU A 248 -9.12 -6.03 17.67
N LEU A 249 -7.88 -6.50 17.90
CA LEU A 249 -6.95 -6.86 16.82
C LEU A 249 -7.41 -8.13 16.07
N VAL A 250 -7.98 -9.11 16.79
CA VAL A 250 -8.60 -10.30 16.18
C VAL A 250 -9.77 -9.91 15.29
N GLU A 251 -10.64 -8.98 15.72
CA GLU A 251 -11.71 -8.42 14.87
C GLU A 251 -11.15 -7.78 13.58
N PHE A 252 -9.97 -7.17 13.65
CA PHE A 252 -9.26 -6.59 12.50
C PHE A 252 -8.63 -7.63 11.56
N GLY A 253 -8.60 -8.89 12.00
CA GLY A 253 -8.04 -10.02 11.26
C GLY A 253 -6.64 -10.42 11.71
N ILE A 254 -6.17 -9.97 12.87
CA ILE A 254 -4.84 -10.28 13.42
C ILE A 254 -5.01 -11.18 14.64
N GLY A 255 -4.61 -12.45 14.51
CA GLY A 255 -4.63 -13.41 15.61
C GLY A 255 -5.07 -14.79 15.15
N VAL A 256 -4.90 -15.79 16.01
CA VAL A 256 -5.21 -17.19 15.66
C VAL A 256 -6.71 -17.46 15.51
N ASN A 257 -7.55 -16.58 16.08
CA ASN A 257 -9.01 -16.65 16.03
C ASN A 257 -9.64 -15.61 15.08
N ALA A 258 -8.87 -15.07 14.12
CA ALA A 258 -9.36 -14.09 13.16
C ALA A 258 -10.43 -14.64 12.18
N ASP A 259 -10.28 -15.89 11.72
CA ASP A 259 -11.19 -16.52 10.76
C ASP A 259 -12.60 -16.89 11.29
N PRO A 260 -12.82 -17.29 12.56
CA PRO A 260 -14.15 -17.67 13.06
C PRO A 260 -15.10 -16.51 13.46
N MET A 261 -14.74 -15.23 13.24
CA MET A 261 -15.60 -14.11 13.67
C MET A 261 -16.88 -14.01 12.81
N HIS A 262 -18.02 -13.70 13.45
CA HIS A 262 -19.33 -13.59 12.80
C HIS A 262 -19.45 -12.42 11.81
N TYR A 263 -18.48 -11.50 11.80
CA TYR A 263 -18.39 -10.36 10.89
C TYR A 263 -16.93 -10.03 10.60
N ALA A 264 -16.66 -9.46 9.42
CA ALA A 264 -15.36 -8.88 9.08
C ALA A 264 -15.46 -7.36 9.12
N LEU A 265 -14.55 -6.68 9.84
CA LEU A 265 -14.49 -5.21 9.89
C LEU A 265 -14.43 -4.57 8.49
N SER A 266 -13.83 -5.23 7.51
CA SER A 266 -13.79 -4.78 6.11
C SER A 266 -15.16 -4.69 5.43
N ASN A 267 -16.15 -5.40 5.95
CA ASN A 267 -17.51 -5.44 5.40
C ASN A 267 -18.44 -4.43 6.11
N LEU A 268 -17.92 -3.71 7.11
CA LEU A 268 -18.68 -2.71 7.86
C LEU A 268 -18.49 -1.31 7.26
N GLY A 269 -19.50 -0.46 7.44
CA GLY A 269 -19.46 0.93 6.98
C GLY A 269 -18.44 1.78 7.75
N ALA A 270 -18.09 2.95 7.20
CA ALA A 270 -17.06 3.84 7.76
C ALA A 270 -17.32 4.23 9.23
N ALA A 271 -18.59 4.42 9.63
CA ALA A 271 -18.94 4.77 11.01
C ALA A 271 -18.61 3.64 12.01
N ALA A 272 -18.85 2.38 11.65
CA ALA A 272 -18.52 1.24 12.49
C ALA A 272 -16.99 1.04 12.60
N MET A 273 -16.27 1.28 11.50
CA MET A 273 -14.80 1.29 11.51
C MET A 273 -14.24 2.39 12.41
N SER A 274 -14.80 3.61 12.36
CA SER A 274 -14.43 4.69 13.28
C SER A 274 -14.70 4.32 14.73
N SER A 275 -15.88 3.75 15.03
CA SER A 275 -16.21 3.28 16.39
C SER A 275 -15.21 2.24 16.90
N TRP A 276 -14.77 1.30 16.06
CA TRP A 276 -13.75 0.32 16.44
C TRP A 276 -12.38 0.98 16.73
N LYS A 277 -11.95 1.93 15.91
CA LYS A 277 -10.69 2.68 16.15
C LYS A 277 -10.75 3.49 17.44
N GLU A 278 -11.86 4.19 17.68
CA GLU A 278 -12.09 4.95 18.90
C GLU A 278 -12.04 4.04 20.14
N GLU A 279 -12.63 2.85 20.06
CA GLU A 279 -12.56 1.85 21.14
C GLU A 279 -11.13 1.35 21.36
N LEU A 280 -10.40 1.02 20.30
CA LEU A 280 -9.00 0.59 20.39
C LEU A 280 -8.12 1.65 21.05
N VAL A 281 -8.25 2.91 20.62
CA VAL A 281 -7.54 4.05 21.22
C VAL A 281 -7.93 4.21 22.69
N ALA A 282 -9.22 4.16 23.01
CA ALA A 282 -9.71 4.34 24.37
C ALA A 282 -9.18 3.26 25.34
N VAL A 283 -9.03 2.02 24.88
CA VAL A 283 -8.47 0.93 25.69
C VAL A 283 -6.95 1.09 25.87
N ILE A 284 -6.23 1.65 24.91
CA ILE A 284 -4.76 1.81 24.96
C ILE A 284 -4.35 3.09 25.70
N VAL A 285 -5.20 4.11 25.74
CA VAL A 285 -4.89 5.41 26.35
C VAL A 285 -4.30 5.26 27.76
N GLY A 286 -3.12 5.84 27.96
CA GLY A 286 -2.40 5.84 29.24
C GLY A 286 -1.38 4.72 29.39
N ASP A 287 -1.32 3.76 28.46
CA ASP A 287 -0.33 2.68 28.44
C ASP A 287 0.54 2.77 27.17
N ARG A 288 1.71 3.39 27.32
CA ARG A 288 2.66 3.61 26.22
C ARG A 288 3.27 2.31 25.70
N GLU A 289 3.56 1.35 26.58
CA GLU A 289 4.17 0.08 26.16
C GLU A 289 3.17 -0.74 25.33
N LEU A 290 1.88 -0.67 25.69
CA LEU A 290 0.81 -1.33 24.94
C LEU A 290 0.56 -0.64 23.60
N GLU A 291 0.64 0.69 23.55
CA GLU A 291 0.58 1.46 22.31
C GLU A 291 1.70 1.03 21.34
N GLU A 292 2.95 1.04 21.79
CA GLU A 292 4.11 0.65 20.98
C GLU A 292 4.02 -0.82 20.53
N ALA A 293 3.58 -1.73 21.41
CA ALA A 293 3.36 -3.13 21.04
C ALA A 293 2.25 -3.31 20.01
N THR A 294 1.17 -2.54 20.12
CA THR A 294 0.03 -2.57 19.18
C THR A 294 0.44 -2.04 17.81
N ILE A 295 1.16 -0.91 17.77
CA ILE A 295 1.67 -0.31 16.53
C ILE A 295 2.61 -1.28 15.81
N GLU A 296 3.57 -1.89 16.51
CA GLU A 296 4.46 -2.87 15.90
C GLU A 296 3.69 -4.06 15.32
N THR A 297 2.70 -4.56 16.06
CA THR A 297 1.85 -5.67 15.62
C THR A 297 1.08 -5.31 14.35
N LEU A 298 0.47 -4.13 14.29
CA LEU A 298 -0.26 -3.65 13.11
C LEU A 298 0.67 -3.51 11.90
N LEU A 299 1.85 -2.91 12.08
CA LEU A 299 2.83 -2.74 11.00
C LEU A 299 3.28 -4.09 10.42
N VAL A 300 3.59 -5.06 11.28
CA VAL A 300 4.19 -6.35 10.89
C VAL A 300 3.14 -7.36 10.43
N MET A 301 2.05 -7.52 11.17
CA MET A 301 1.07 -8.61 10.98
C MET A 301 -0.24 -8.18 10.33
N GLY A 302 -0.42 -6.89 10.03
CA GLY A 302 -1.62 -6.41 9.38
C GLY A 302 -1.86 -7.03 8.00
N ALA A 303 -3.11 -7.41 7.73
CA ALA A 303 -3.49 -8.09 6.50
C ALA A 303 -3.15 -7.29 5.23
N ILE A 304 -2.64 -7.98 4.21
CA ILE A 304 -2.36 -7.38 2.90
C ILE A 304 -3.69 -7.04 2.23
N GLY A 305 -3.81 -5.81 1.70
CA GLY A 305 -5.05 -5.31 1.07
C GLY A 305 -5.94 -4.47 1.99
N ARG A 306 -5.54 -4.23 3.25
CA ARG A 306 -6.22 -3.32 4.20
C ARG A 306 -5.32 -2.18 4.68
N ASP A 307 -4.35 -1.79 3.84
CA ASP A 307 -3.29 -0.86 4.24
C ASP A 307 -3.85 0.53 4.58
N GLU A 308 -4.84 1.04 3.85
CA GLU A 308 -5.43 2.36 4.16
C GLU A 308 -5.99 2.41 5.59
N GLN A 309 -6.84 1.44 5.97
CA GLN A 309 -7.46 1.42 7.30
C GLN A 309 -6.41 1.18 8.39
N LEU A 310 -5.43 0.33 8.12
CA LEU A 310 -4.31 0.07 9.00
C LEU A 310 -3.47 1.32 9.26
N LEU A 311 -3.09 2.05 8.21
CA LEU A 311 -2.27 3.27 8.32
C LEU A 311 -3.01 4.37 9.09
N LEU A 312 -4.31 4.56 8.83
CA LEU A 312 -5.14 5.51 9.57
C LEU A 312 -5.26 5.14 11.05
N THR A 313 -5.40 3.84 11.36
CA THR A 313 -5.45 3.36 12.75
C THR A 313 -4.13 3.63 13.47
N ILE A 314 -2.99 3.37 12.83
CA ILE A 314 -1.67 3.65 13.40
C ILE A 314 -1.47 5.14 13.64
N ILE A 315 -1.88 6.00 12.70
CA ILE A 315 -1.80 7.46 12.85
C ILE A 315 -2.63 7.94 14.05
N GLU A 316 -3.83 7.38 14.22
CA GLU A 316 -4.73 7.72 15.32
C GLU A 316 -4.18 7.26 16.67
N LEU A 317 -3.59 6.05 16.73
CA LEU A 317 -2.90 5.54 17.92
C LEU A 317 -1.68 6.37 18.28
N ALA A 318 -0.82 6.66 17.30
CA ALA A 318 0.39 7.44 17.52
C ALA A 318 0.12 8.91 17.87
N LYS A 319 -1.12 9.40 17.75
CA LYS A 319 -1.53 10.79 18.04
C LYS A 319 -0.54 11.84 17.54
N TYR A 320 -0.04 11.65 16.32
CA TYR A 320 0.96 12.51 15.67
C TYR A 320 2.40 12.47 16.20
N ALA A 321 2.74 11.53 17.08
CA ALA A 321 4.11 11.26 17.49
C ALA A 321 4.84 10.45 16.41
N GLU A 322 5.52 11.18 15.50
CA GLU A 322 6.33 10.58 14.45
C GLU A 322 7.39 9.62 15.03
N GLU A 323 7.99 9.98 16.18
CA GLU A 323 9.04 9.19 16.80
C GLU A 323 8.54 7.78 17.18
N THR A 324 7.27 7.64 17.58
CA THR A 324 6.66 6.34 17.94
C THR A 324 6.67 5.40 16.75
N VAL A 325 6.28 5.88 15.56
CA VAL A 325 6.30 5.06 14.33
C VAL A 325 7.73 4.84 13.83
N ALA A 326 8.58 5.87 13.92
CA ALA A 326 9.97 5.80 13.46
C ALA A 326 10.80 4.75 14.21
N ALA A 327 10.53 4.54 15.50
CA ALA A 327 11.19 3.53 16.33
C ALA A 327 11.02 2.10 15.80
N HIS A 328 9.98 1.84 14.99
CA HIS A 328 9.70 0.52 14.42
C HIS A 328 10.30 0.31 13.03
N ILE A 329 10.96 1.30 12.43
CA ILE A 329 11.53 1.22 11.09
C ILE A 329 12.97 0.70 11.16
N ASP A 330 13.21 -0.43 10.52
CA ASP A 330 14.54 -1.04 10.36
C ASP A 330 15.25 -0.54 9.07
N PRO A 331 16.60 -0.54 8.98
CA PRO A 331 17.34 -0.35 7.73
C PRO A 331 16.90 -1.25 6.56
N ASP A 332 16.51 -2.51 6.83
CA ASP A 332 16.07 -3.43 5.78
C ASP A 332 14.76 -2.96 5.12
N THR A 333 14.46 -3.37 3.88
CA THR A 333 13.19 -2.99 3.23
C THR A 333 12.17 -4.12 3.35
N THR A 334 11.35 -4.07 4.39
CA THR A 334 10.20 -4.96 4.61
C THR A 334 8.87 -4.25 4.33
N LEU A 335 7.76 -5.00 4.25
CA LEU A 335 6.41 -4.42 4.16
C LEU A 335 6.10 -3.52 5.37
N ALA A 336 6.46 -3.96 6.57
CA ALA A 336 6.32 -3.18 7.80
C ALA A 336 7.03 -1.83 7.70
N ASN A 337 8.26 -1.79 7.16
CA ASN A 337 9.01 -0.55 6.99
C ASN A 337 8.40 0.37 5.93
N ARG A 338 7.80 -0.19 4.87
CA ARG A 338 7.02 0.60 3.89
C ARG A 338 5.79 1.23 4.55
N ARG A 339 5.05 0.48 5.36
CA ARG A 339 3.89 0.98 6.12
C ARG A 339 4.31 2.07 7.12
N GLY A 340 5.37 1.85 7.89
CA GLY A 340 5.89 2.85 8.83
C GLY A 340 6.30 4.16 8.13
N ARG A 341 7.02 4.07 7.01
CA ARG A 341 7.37 5.24 6.19
C ARG A 341 6.13 5.94 5.61
N ALA A 342 5.11 5.19 5.19
CA ALA A 342 3.86 5.76 4.71
C ALA A 342 3.12 6.53 5.83
N CYS A 343 3.02 5.97 7.04
CA CYS A 343 2.48 6.68 8.21
C CYS A 343 3.25 7.97 8.50
N ILE A 344 4.58 7.94 8.50
CA ILE A 344 5.41 9.14 8.70
C ILE A 344 5.13 10.19 7.63
N SER A 345 5.04 9.80 6.36
CA SER A 345 4.70 10.72 5.27
C SER A 345 3.31 11.34 5.47
N MET A 346 2.32 10.56 5.89
CA MET A 346 0.97 11.04 6.18
C MET A 346 0.94 11.99 7.39
N LEU A 347 1.68 11.67 8.46
CA LEU A 347 1.83 12.53 9.64
C LEU A 347 2.47 13.87 9.31
N ARG A 348 3.41 13.89 8.36
CA ARG A 348 4.06 15.12 7.86
C ARG A 348 3.20 15.91 6.88
N GLY A 349 2.04 15.40 6.48
CA GLY A 349 1.22 15.99 5.43
C GLY A 349 1.96 16.05 4.09
N ALA A 350 2.77 15.04 3.77
CA ALA A 350 3.45 14.97 2.48
C ALA A 350 2.41 15.02 1.34
N PRO A 351 2.67 15.82 0.28
CA PRO A 351 1.71 16.02 -0.79
C PRO A 351 1.40 14.70 -1.49
N ASP A 352 0.12 14.43 -1.71
CA ASP A 352 -0.29 13.25 -2.46
C ASP A 352 -0.24 13.48 -3.98
N VAL A 353 -0.62 12.47 -4.76
CA VAL A 353 -0.59 12.56 -6.23
C VAL A 353 -1.46 13.70 -6.78
N MET A 354 -2.61 13.97 -6.16
CA MET A 354 -3.51 15.05 -6.57
C MET A 354 -2.93 16.42 -6.23
N ASP A 355 -2.28 16.54 -5.06
CA ASP A 355 -1.62 17.77 -4.65
C ASP A 355 -0.47 18.12 -5.60
N LEU A 356 0.37 17.14 -5.94
CA LEU A 356 1.47 17.30 -6.91
C LEU A 356 0.95 17.67 -8.31
N MET A 357 -0.20 17.12 -8.72
CA MET A 357 -0.84 17.48 -9.99
C MET A 357 -1.33 18.93 -9.99
N VAL A 358 -1.92 19.40 -8.89
CA VAL A 358 -2.35 20.80 -8.74
C VAL A 358 -1.13 21.73 -8.78
N GLU A 359 -0.05 21.40 -8.09
CA GLU A 359 1.20 22.16 -8.11
C GLU A 359 1.80 22.25 -9.52
N ALA A 360 1.89 21.11 -10.22
CA ALA A 360 2.40 21.06 -11.59
C ALA A 360 1.57 21.94 -12.55
N GLN A 361 0.26 22.03 -12.33
CA GLN A 361 -0.63 22.83 -13.17
C GLN A 361 -0.60 24.33 -12.84
N ARG A 362 -0.27 24.72 -11.59
CA ARG A 362 -0.16 26.13 -11.16
C ARG A 362 1.12 26.82 -11.62
N GLY A 363 2.22 26.07 -11.79
CA GLY A 363 3.53 26.65 -12.04
C GLY A 363 4.10 27.45 -10.84
N VAL A 364 5.29 28.02 -11.01
CA VAL A 364 6.14 28.58 -9.90
C VAL A 364 5.58 29.87 -9.25
N ALA A 365 4.43 30.40 -9.66
CA ALA A 365 4.08 31.81 -9.43
C ALA A 365 3.04 32.14 -8.34
N VAL A 366 2.55 31.19 -7.52
CA VAL A 366 1.63 31.52 -6.41
C VAL A 366 1.96 30.71 -5.14
N PRO A 367 2.27 31.35 -4.00
CA PRO A 367 2.58 30.65 -2.75
C PRO A 367 1.33 29.94 -2.18
N LEU A 368 1.54 28.76 -1.57
CA LEU A 368 0.53 27.85 -1.00
C LEU A 368 -0.40 28.45 0.09
N ALA A 369 -0.11 29.66 0.58
CA ALA A 369 -0.72 30.23 1.78
C ALA A 369 -2.21 30.57 1.65
N ASP A 370 -2.75 30.73 0.44
CA ASP A 370 -4.18 31.04 0.22
C ASP A 370 -5.04 29.81 -0.13
N THR A 371 -4.48 28.60 -0.12
CA THR A 371 -5.23 27.35 -0.32
C THR A 371 -5.63 26.65 0.98
N ALA A 372 -5.99 27.42 2.00
CA ALA A 372 -6.72 26.88 3.13
C ALA A 372 -8.05 26.28 2.61
N VAL A 373 -8.09 24.96 2.44
CA VAL A 373 -9.28 24.10 2.27
C VAL A 373 -10.40 24.79 1.47
N SER A 374 -10.23 24.94 0.16
CA SER A 374 -11.37 25.32 -0.68
C SER A 374 -12.42 24.23 -0.53
N GLN A 375 -13.61 24.58 -0.06
CA GLN A 375 -14.74 23.65 -0.06
C GLN A 375 -15.12 23.31 -1.50
N PRO A 376 -15.62 22.08 -1.77
CA PRO A 376 -16.16 21.76 -3.07
C PRO A 376 -17.35 22.67 -3.39
N ARG A 377 -17.42 23.15 -4.63
CA ARG A 377 -18.42 24.11 -5.14
C ARG A 377 -19.52 23.44 -5.94
N THR A 378 -19.33 22.19 -6.34
CA THR A 378 -20.22 21.46 -7.24
C THR A 378 -20.66 20.12 -6.64
N TRP A 379 -21.59 19.43 -7.33
CA TRP A 379 -22.03 18.09 -6.94
C TRP A 379 -20.92 17.02 -7.05
N LEU A 380 -19.79 17.34 -7.67
CA LEU A 380 -18.61 16.45 -7.68
C LEU A 380 -18.07 16.21 -6.26
N ASN A 381 -18.29 17.16 -5.34
CA ASN A 381 -17.91 17.05 -3.93
C ASN A 381 -16.40 16.78 -3.69
N ASP A 382 -15.54 17.13 -4.66
CA ASP A 382 -14.08 17.04 -4.54
C ASP A 382 -13.44 18.34 -5.04
N ALA A 383 -12.97 19.16 -4.10
CA ALA A 383 -12.38 20.46 -4.38
C ALA A 383 -11.09 20.40 -5.21
N ARG A 384 -10.34 19.30 -5.13
CA ARG A 384 -9.07 19.14 -5.88
C ARG A 384 -9.37 18.80 -7.33
N VAL A 385 -10.34 17.92 -7.58
CA VAL A 385 -10.83 17.62 -8.93
C VAL A 385 -11.39 18.87 -9.60
N GLU A 386 -12.21 19.63 -8.87
CA GLU A 386 -12.77 20.89 -9.34
C GLU A 386 -11.67 21.92 -9.68
N LEU A 387 -10.69 22.10 -8.80
CA LEU A 387 -9.57 23.00 -9.04
C LEU A 387 -8.73 22.58 -10.25
N LEU A 388 -8.42 21.28 -10.40
CA LEU A 388 -7.69 20.76 -11.55
C LEU A 388 -8.44 20.98 -12.87
N PHE A 389 -9.76 20.80 -12.87
CA PHE A 389 -10.60 21.12 -14.02
C PHE A 389 -10.49 22.60 -14.38
N GLU A 390 -10.71 23.49 -13.40
CA GLU A 390 -10.68 24.93 -13.64
C GLU A 390 -9.33 25.41 -14.17
N LEU A 391 -8.22 24.95 -13.57
CA LEU A 391 -6.87 25.30 -14.00
C LEU A 391 -6.57 24.78 -15.41
N SER A 392 -6.95 23.54 -15.71
CA SER A 392 -6.69 22.92 -17.03
C SER A 392 -7.44 23.63 -18.14
N VAL A 393 -8.73 23.95 -17.92
CA VAL A 393 -9.56 24.63 -18.92
C VAL A 393 -9.17 26.10 -19.07
N ASN A 394 -8.82 26.80 -17.99
CA ASN A 394 -8.38 28.19 -18.08
C ASN A 394 -7.01 28.33 -18.76
N GLU A 395 -6.08 27.40 -18.53
CA GLU A 395 -4.79 27.40 -19.23
C GLU A 395 -4.95 27.12 -20.73
N LEU A 396 -5.86 26.21 -21.09
CA LEU A 396 -6.27 26.04 -22.48
C LEU A 396 -6.89 27.33 -23.05
N ALA A 397 -7.86 27.92 -22.36
CA ALA A 397 -8.56 29.11 -22.83
C ALA A 397 -7.60 30.30 -23.04
N LYS A 398 -6.59 30.44 -22.18
CA LYS A 398 -5.52 31.42 -22.30
C LYS A 398 -4.71 31.22 -23.58
N ARG A 399 -4.30 29.99 -23.85
CA ARG A 399 -3.53 29.60 -25.05
C ARG A 399 -4.34 29.85 -26.32
N VAL A 400 -5.55 29.30 -26.40
CA VAL A 400 -6.46 29.46 -27.55
C VAL A 400 -6.82 30.93 -27.75
N GLY A 401 -7.03 31.69 -26.68
CA GLY A 401 -7.24 33.14 -26.77
C GLY A 401 -6.08 33.89 -27.43
N GLY A 402 -4.84 33.47 -27.17
CA GLY A 402 -3.64 33.96 -27.86
C GLY A 402 -3.63 33.59 -29.34
N GLU A 403 -3.91 32.33 -29.68
CA GLU A 403 -3.98 31.83 -31.06
C GLU A 403 -5.08 32.53 -31.89
N ILE A 404 -6.22 32.84 -31.26
CA ILE A 404 -7.31 33.62 -31.85
C ILE A 404 -6.83 35.06 -32.14
N PHE A 405 -6.09 35.66 -31.21
CA PHE A 405 -5.54 37.01 -31.39
C PHE A 405 -4.52 37.09 -32.53
N ASP A 406 -3.71 36.05 -32.71
CA ASP A 406 -2.77 35.98 -33.84
C ASP A 406 -3.49 35.79 -35.19
N ASN A 407 -4.71 35.24 -35.16
CA ASN A 407 -5.49 34.88 -36.35
C ASN A 407 -6.85 35.60 -36.46
N LEU A 408 -6.95 36.87 -36.05
CA LEU A 408 -8.21 37.64 -36.06
C LEU A 408 -8.90 37.79 -37.43
N HIS A 409 -8.25 37.39 -38.52
CA HIS A 409 -8.83 37.40 -39.86
C HIS A 409 -9.75 36.19 -40.12
N ALA A 410 -9.64 35.11 -39.33
CA ALA A 410 -10.51 33.95 -39.43
C ALA A 410 -11.93 34.25 -38.91
N GLY A 411 -12.88 33.41 -39.34
CA GLY A 411 -14.29 33.51 -38.92
C GLY A 411 -14.50 33.04 -37.49
N GLU A 412 -15.56 33.54 -36.84
CA GLU A 412 -15.97 33.11 -35.49
C GLU A 412 -16.16 31.58 -35.42
N GLU A 413 -16.77 31.00 -36.46
CA GLU A 413 -17.01 29.55 -36.57
C GLU A 413 -15.71 28.73 -36.56
N THR A 414 -14.66 29.21 -37.23
CA THR A 414 -13.36 28.52 -37.27
C THR A 414 -12.71 28.51 -35.89
N HIS A 415 -12.71 29.65 -35.20
CA HIS A 415 -12.17 29.75 -33.85
C HIS A 415 -12.94 28.89 -32.84
N LEU A 416 -14.28 28.83 -32.98
CA LEU A 416 -15.11 27.98 -32.12
C LEU A 416 -14.85 26.49 -32.36
N ALA A 417 -14.77 26.06 -33.61
CA ALA A 417 -14.47 24.67 -33.92
C ALA A 417 -13.12 24.23 -33.30
N GLU A 418 -12.09 25.06 -33.47
CA GLU A 418 -10.76 24.80 -32.91
C GLU A 418 -10.77 24.80 -31.37
N LEU A 419 -11.41 25.79 -30.73
CA LEU A 419 -11.55 25.87 -29.28
C LEU A 419 -12.14 24.58 -28.70
N PHE A 420 -13.23 24.07 -29.29
CA PHE A 420 -13.90 22.88 -28.76
C PHE A 420 -13.18 21.58 -29.10
N ILE A 421 -12.42 21.51 -30.20
CA ILE A 421 -11.52 20.38 -30.49
C ILE A 421 -10.42 20.32 -29.41
N GLN A 422 -9.77 21.45 -29.11
CA GLN A 422 -8.75 21.48 -28.07
C GLN A 422 -9.33 21.27 -26.67
N LEU A 423 -10.56 21.76 -26.41
CA LEU A 423 -11.27 21.50 -25.16
C LEU A 423 -11.56 20.02 -24.97
N LYS A 424 -12.03 19.33 -26.02
CA LYS A 424 -12.22 17.89 -25.99
C LYS A 424 -10.93 17.17 -25.59
N HIS A 425 -9.81 17.50 -26.23
CA HIS A 425 -8.53 16.89 -25.92
C HIS A 425 -8.05 17.18 -24.50
N CYS A 426 -8.25 18.42 -24.02
CA CYS A 426 -7.92 18.81 -22.65
C CYS A 426 -8.72 17.98 -21.62
N LEU A 427 -10.02 17.77 -21.85
CA LEU A 427 -10.88 16.98 -20.96
C LEU A 427 -10.54 15.48 -20.99
N GLU A 428 -10.18 14.94 -22.16
CA GLU A 428 -9.69 13.55 -22.28
C GLU A 428 -8.38 13.36 -21.50
N GLN A 429 -7.43 14.29 -21.63
CA GLN A 429 -6.18 14.25 -20.87
C GLN A 429 -6.41 14.37 -19.36
N LEU A 430 -7.27 15.29 -18.94
CA LEU A 430 -7.65 15.47 -17.54
C LEU A 430 -8.27 14.19 -16.98
N SER A 431 -9.21 13.58 -17.70
CA SER A 431 -9.86 12.33 -17.30
C SER A 431 -8.84 11.19 -17.13
N ASN A 432 -7.90 11.03 -18.06
CA ASN A 432 -6.86 10.02 -17.95
C ASN A 432 -5.96 10.23 -16.72
N ARG A 433 -5.63 11.48 -16.41
CA ARG A 433 -4.86 11.82 -15.21
C ARG A 433 -5.63 11.52 -13.93
N LEU A 434 -6.92 11.89 -13.87
CA LEU A 434 -7.78 11.62 -12.72
C LEU A 434 -8.03 10.13 -12.50
N VAL A 435 -8.19 9.35 -13.57
CA VAL A 435 -8.27 7.88 -13.48
C VAL A 435 -6.97 7.29 -12.92
N SER A 436 -5.82 7.82 -13.34
CA SER A 436 -4.51 7.37 -12.84
C SER A 436 -4.31 7.75 -11.38
N ALA A 437 -4.72 8.96 -10.98
CA ALA A 437 -4.67 9.42 -9.59
C ALA A 437 -5.62 8.63 -8.69
N ALA A 438 -6.85 8.37 -9.13
CA ALA A 438 -7.81 7.54 -8.41
C ALA A 438 -7.26 6.12 -8.16
N LYS A 439 -6.55 5.53 -9.14
CA LYS A 439 -5.86 4.24 -8.95
C LYS A 439 -4.69 4.34 -7.96
N ALA A 440 -3.89 5.40 -8.04
CA ALA A 440 -2.73 5.57 -7.16
C ALA A 440 -3.12 5.83 -5.70
N LEU A 441 -4.24 6.50 -5.47
CA LEU A 441 -4.78 6.84 -4.15
C LEU A 441 -5.79 5.81 -3.62
N ASP A 442 -6.04 4.74 -4.37
CA ASP A 442 -7.12 3.78 -4.12
C ASP A 442 -8.49 4.43 -3.82
N SER A 443 -8.77 5.55 -4.51
CA SER A 443 -9.98 6.34 -4.29
C SER A 443 -11.24 5.50 -4.46
N ARG A 444 -12.26 5.79 -3.66
CA ARG A 444 -13.60 5.20 -3.83
C ARG A 444 -14.34 5.75 -5.05
N GLU A 445 -13.94 6.93 -5.51
CA GLU A 445 -14.60 7.64 -6.62
C GLU A 445 -13.60 7.95 -7.74
N ARG A 446 -14.06 7.87 -8.99
CA ARG A 446 -13.33 8.39 -10.16
C ARG A 446 -14.22 9.28 -11.00
N PHE A 447 -13.61 10.28 -11.62
CA PHE A 447 -14.29 11.28 -12.44
C PHE A 447 -13.84 11.21 -13.89
N GLU A 448 -14.80 11.34 -14.80
CA GLU A 448 -14.55 11.38 -16.24
C GLU A 448 -15.29 12.58 -16.86
N PHE A 449 -14.57 13.31 -17.70
CA PHE A 449 -15.06 14.45 -18.48
C PHE A 449 -14.94 14.11 -19.96
N SER A 450 -16.04 14.18 -20.68
CA SER A 450 -16.07 13.89 -22.12
C SER A 450 -16.84 14.96 -22.87
N LEU A 451 -16.37 15.29 -24.07
CA LEU A 451 -16.98 16.29 -24.94
C LEU A 451 -17.16 15.69 -26.33
N SER A 452 -18.40 15.57 -26.78
CA SER A 452 -18.75 15.13 -28.14
C SER A 452 -19.23 16.32 -28.97
N GLN A 453 -19.01 16.25 -30.28
CA GLN A 453 -19.45 17.26 -31.23
C GLN A 453 -20.40 16.62 -32.26
N ARG A 454 -21.51 17.32 -32.54
CA ARG A 454 -22.38 17.03 -33.68
C ARG A 454 -22.53 18.30 -34.53
N ILE A 455 -22.23 18.18 -35.82
CA ILE A 455 -22.47 19.24 -36.81
C ILE A 455 -23.81 18.94 -37.49
N ILE A 456 -24.71 19.92 -37.52
CA ILE A 456 -26.00 19.80 -38.21
C ILE A 456 -25.81 20.07 -39.71
N GLY A 457 -26.42 19.23 -40.55
CA GLY A 457 -26.40 19.41 -42.00
C GLY A 457 -27.47 20.39 -42.51
N LYS A 458 -27.28 20.90 -43.74
CA LYS A 458 -28.22 21.81 -44.44
C LYS A 458 -29.72 21.40 -44.44
N PRO A 459 -30.11 20.11 -44.44
CA PRO A 459 -31.53 19.72 -44.45
C PRO A 459 -32.31 20.04 -43.17
N GLU A 460 -31.64 20.27 -42.05
CA GLU A 460 -32.27 20.56 -40.74
C GLU A 460 -32.39 22.08 -40.48
N GLU A 461 -32.00 22.91 -41.46
CA GLU A 461 -31.91 24.35 -41.35
C GLU A 461 -33.26 25.08 -41.57
N GLY A 462 -33.84 25.67 -40.50
CA GLY A 462 -34.78 26.82 -40.66
C GLY A 462 -36.12 26.76 -39.92
N GLY A 463 -36.23 26.04 -38.80
CA GLY A 463 -37.45 26.04 -37.99
C GLY A 463 -37.59 27.24 -37.02
N SER A 464 -38.79 27.40 -36.46
CA SER A 464 -39.08 28.32 -35.34
C SER A 464 -38.19 27.99 -34.13
N GLY A 465 -37.97 28.93 -33.21
CA GLY A 465 -37.31 28.71 -31.91
C GLY A 465 -38.18 27.96 -30.90
N VAL A 466 -37.69 27.77 -29.67
CA VAL A 466 -38.56 27.38 -28.55
C VAL A 466 -39.32 28.64 -28.16
N ASP A 467 -40.61 28.68 -28.47
CA ASP A 467 -41.52 29.80 -28.15
C ASP A 467 -41.08 31.18 -28.73
N HIS A 468 -40.18 31.21 -29.74
CA HIS A 468 -39.68 32.41 -30.42
C HIS A 468 -39.64 32.20 -31.96
N PRO A 469 -39.86 33.23 -32.82
CA PRO A 469 -39.88 33.07 -34.29
C PRO A 469 -38.54 32.68 -34.93
N ARG A 470 -37.41 32.89 -34.25
CA ARG A 470 -36.06 32.55 -34.77
C ARG A 470 -35.24 31.80 -33.74
N PHE A 471 -34.63 30.69 -34.17
CA PHE A 471 -33.58 29.96 -33.45
C PHE A 471 -32.25 30.23 -34.16
N SER A 472 -31.38 31.05 -33.59
CA SER A 472 -30.05 31.33 -34.14
C SER A 472 -29.07 31.50 -33.00
N THR A 473 -28.28 30.45 -32.71
CA THR A 473 -27.18 30.48 -31.75
C THR A 473 -25.93 29.94 -32.44
N ASP A 474 -24.75 30.43 -32.06
CA ASP A 474 -23.49 29.90 -32.61
C ASP A 474 -23.23 28.50 -32.06
N ILE A 475 -23.46 28.33 -30.75
CA ILE A 475 -23.28 27.06 -30.04
C ILE A 475 -24.54 26.72 -29.22
N CYS A 476 -24.90 25.45 -29.22
CA CYS A 476 -25.74 24.84 -28.20
C CYS A 476 -24.91 23.82 -27.41
N LEU A 477 -24.72 24.07 -26.12
CA LEU A 477 -24.04 23.18 -25.20
C LEU A 477 -25.08 22.35 -24.44
N ILE A 478 -25.03 21.04 -24.61
CA ILE A 478 -25.79 20.08 -23.82
C ILE A 478 -24.88 19.59 -22.71
N PHE A 479 -25.28 19.79 -21.47
CA PHE A 479 -24.60 19.23 -20.31
C PHE A 479 -25.35 18.00 -19.80
N LYS A 480 -24.63 16.93 -19.49
CA LYS A 480 -25.17 15.74 -18.85
C LYS A 480 -24.33 15.35 -17.64
N ALA A 481 -24.94 15.40 -16.46
CA ALA A 481 -24.34 14.91 -15.22
C ALA A 481 -24.80 13.46 -14.99
N THR A 482 -23.85 12.55 -14.82
CA THR A 482 -24.12 11.13 -14.51
C THR A 482 -23.40 10.74 -13.23
N ASP A 483 -24.10 10.08 -12.33
CA ASP A 483 -23.57 9.58 -11.07
C ASP A 483 -23.94 8.11 -10.93
N GLU A 484 -22.93 7.24 -10.84
CA GLU A 484 -23.10 5.79 -10.82
C GLU A 484 -23.94 5.23 -11.98
N GLY A 485 -23.79 5.83 -13.17
CA GLY A 485 -24.59 5.47 -14.35
C GLY A 485 -26.01 6.05 -14.36
N VAL A 486 -26.47 6.68 -13.28
CA VAL A 486 -27.75 7.40 -13.19
C VAL A 486 -27.60 8.82 -13.71
N CYS A 487 -28.47 9.24 -14.63
CA CYS A 487 -28.49 10.61 -15.13
C CYS A 487 -29.07 11.54 -14.07
N LEU A 488 -28.22 12.34 -13.42
CA LEU A 488 -28.66 13.33 -12.41
C LEU A 488 -29.41 14.48 -13.07
N SER A 489 -28.90 14.99 -14.18
CA SER A 489 -29.46 16.15 -14.88
C SER A 489 -28.96 16.21 -16.31
N GLN A 490 -29.81 16.68 -17.21
CA GLN A 490 -29.46 17.00 -18.60
C GLN A 490 -30.02 18.38 -18.92
N ARG A 491 -29.16 19.31 -19.36
CA ARG A 491 -29.53 20.72 -19.56
C ARG A 491 -28.95 21.30 -20.84
N ALA A 492 -29.68 22.19 -21.48
CA ALA A 492 -29.24 22.90 -22.68
C ALA A 492 -28.87 24.36 -22.37
N THR A 493 -27.79 24.85 -22.97
CA THR A 493 -27.31 26.23 -22.84
C THR A 493 -27.02 26.81 -24.22
N LEU A 494 -27.50 28.02 -24.49
CA LEU A 494 -27.29 28.72 -25.76
C LEU A 494 -26.12 29.70 -25.61
N ILE A 495 -25.20 29.70 -26.57
CA ILE A 495 -24.03 30.57 -26.53
C ILE A 495 -23.87 31.29 -27.87
N GLN A 496 -23.90 32.62 -27.82
CA GLN A 496 -23.46 33.47 -28.92
C GLN A 496 -21.98 33.81 -28.72
N ALA A 497 -21.14 33.59 -29.73
CA ALA A 497 -19.74 33.97 -29.69
C ALA A 497 -19.53 35.33 -30.35
N LYS A 498 -18.59 36.12 -29.85
CA LYS A 498 -18.15 37.35 -30.52
C LYS A 498 -16.65 37.46 -30.48
N ARG A 499 -16.01 37.57 -31.65
CA ARG A 499 -14.56 37.75 -31.73
C ARG A 499 -14.14 39.19 -31.50
N LEU A 500 -12.92 39.35 -31.01
CA LEU A 500 -12.26 40.63 -30.98
C LEU A 500 -12.07 41.17 -32.40
N GLN A 501 -12.24 42.46 -32.60
CA GLN A 501 -12.05 43.12 -33.88
C GLN A 501 -11.21 44.38 -33.71
N VAL A 502 -10.52 44.75 -34.80
CA VAL A 502 -9.79 46.01 -34.89
C VAL A 502 -10.79 47.14 -35.15
N SER A 503 -10.87 48.10 -34.22
CA SER A 503 -11.66 49.32 -34.36
C SER A 503 -10.91 50.37 -35.18
N THR A 504 -11.65 51.34 -35.73
CA THR A 504 -11.07 52.59 -36.25
C THR A 504 -10.23 53.22 -35.14
N LYS A 505 -8.93 53.43 -35.40
CA LYS A 505 -7.85 53.86 -34.47
C LYS A 505 -6.93 52.76 -33.87
N LYS A 506 -6.87 51.55 -34.42
CA LYS A 506 -6.00 50.45 -33.92
C LYS A 506 -6.27 50.01 -32.48
N SER A 507 -7.43 50.35 -31.93
CA SER A 507 -7.90 49.79 -30.66
C SER A 507 -8.65 48.47 -30.93
N TYR A 508 -8.62 47.55 -29.97
CA TYR A 508 -9.33 46.28 -30.07
C TYR A 508 -10.61 46.30 -29.24
N ALA A 509 -11.71 45.87 -29.83
CA ALA A 509 -13.00 45.78 -29.12
C ALA A 509 -13.89 44.67 -29.68
N TYR A 510 -14.80 44.18 -28.84
CA TYR A 510 -15.87 43.28 -29.24
C TYR A 510 -17.08 44.12 -29.67
N PHE A 511 -17.61 43.86 -30.86
CA PHE A 511 -18.78 44.57 -31.38
C PHE A 511 -20.03 43.70 -31.23
N LEU A 512 -20.97 44.17 -30.40
CA LEU A 512 -22.18 43.44 -30.02
C LEU A 512 -23.40 44.06 -30.71
N LYS A 513 -24.30 43.23 -31.21
CA LYS A 513 -25.60 43.64 -31.77
C LYS A 513 -26.70 43.21 -30.83
N ARG A 514 -27.59 44.14 -30.47
CA ARG A 514 -28.66 43.88 -29.50
C ARG A 514 -29.60 42.79 -29.98
N ASP A 515 -29.99 42.83 -31.26
CA ASP A 515 -30.96 41.89 -31.82
C ASP A 515 -30.48 40.43 -31.70
N GLN A 516 -29.19 40.17 -31.95
CA GLN A 516 -28.61 38.83 -31.81
C GLN A 516 -28.66 38.32 -30.37
N LEU A 517 -28.37 39.19 -29.40
CA LEU A 517 -28.40 38.83 -27.98
C LEU A 517 -29.84 38.69 -27.47
N ASN A 518 -30.75 39.52 -27.97
CA ASN A 518 -32.18 39.45 -27.64
C ASN A 518 -32.82 38.17 -28.20
N ASP A 519 -32.43 37.76 -29.41
CA ASP A 519 -32.89 36.52 -30.05
C ASP A 519 -32.60 35.29 -29.16
N ILE A 520 -31.41 35.20 -28.54
CA ILE A 520 -31.08 34.09 -27.63
C ILE A 520 -31.62 34.29 -26.20
N ALA A 521 -31.62 35.52 -25.68
CA ALA A 521 -32.05 35.81 -24.31
C ALA A 521 -33.57 35.68 -24.10
N GLN A 522 -34.37 35.69 -25.17
CA GLN A 522 -35.81 35.43 -25.10
C GLN A 522 -36.14 33.94 -25.12
N GLN A 523 -35.23 33.08 -25.60
CA GLN A 523 -35.48 31.64 -25.70
C GLN A 523 -35.25 30.92 -24.37
N THR A 524 -34.23 31.33 -23.62
CA THR A 524 -33.93 30.79 -22.29
C THR A 524 -33.11 31.78 -21.46
N LEU A 525 -33.20 31.67 -20.13
CA LEU A 525 -32.32 32.37 -19.21
C LEU A 525 -30.89 31.80 -19.24
N ALA A 526 -30.72 30.54 -19.67
CA ALA A 526 -29.43 29.89 -19.87
C ALA A 526 -28.78 30.28 -21.21
N SER A 527 -28.80 31.57 -21.54
CA SER A 527 -28.24 32.14 -22.76
C SER A 527 -27.06 33.03 -22.44
N PHE A 528 -25.93 32.82 -23.10
CA PHE A 528 -24.64 33.44 -22.77
C PHE A 528 -23.95 34.03 -23.99
N LEU A 529 -23.06 34.98 -23.73
CA LEU A 529 -22.12 35.58 -24.66
C LEU A 529 -20.71 35.09 -24.33
N LEU A 530 -20.04 34.44 -25.28
CA LEU A 530 -18.63 34.04 -25.21
C LEU A 530 -17.78 35.01 -26.02
N LEU A 531 -16.77 35.61 -25.40
CA LEU A 531 -15.89 36.57 -26.06
C LEU A 531 -14.56 35.92 -26.47
N LEU A 532 -14.29 35.91 -27.77
CA LEU A 532 -13.13 35.25 -28.37
C LEU A 532 -11.98 36.23 -28.58
N GLY A 533 -10.97 36.16 -27.70
CA GLY A 533 -9.78 37.01 -27.74
C GLY A 533 -8.76 36.61 -26.66
N PRO A 534 -7.63 37.33 -26.57
CA PRO A 534 -6.56 36.99 -25.64
C PRO A 534 -6.98 37.23 -24.19
N ALA A 535 -6.33 36.52 -23.28
CA ALA A 535 -6.54 36.71 -21.85
C ALA A 535 -6.23 38.15 -21.42
N TYR A 536 -7.00 38.67 -20.46
CA TYR A 536 -6.75 39.96 -19.81
C TYR A 536 -6.80 39.77 -18.30
N ALA A 537 -5.69 40.07 -17.62
CA ALA A 537 -5.46 39.68 -16.23
C ALA A 537 -5.70 38.16 -16.03
N SER A 538 -6.56 37.77 -15.08
CA SER A 538 -6.94 36.37 -14.85
C SER A 538 -8.11 35.88 -15.71
N SER A 539 -8.74 36.77 -16.49
CA SER A 539 -9.93 36.44 -17.28
C SER A 539 -9.55 35.90 -18.66
N CYS A 540 -9.90 34.64 -18.92
CA CYS A 540 -9.60 33.94 -20.17
C CYS A 540 -10.90 33.55 -20.90
N LEU A 541 -11.07 34.01 -22.14
CA LEU A 541 -12.29 33.85 -22.93
C LEU A 541 -13.58 34.15 -22.13
N PRO A 542 -13.82 35.41 -21.76
CA PRO A 542 -14.90 35.77 -20.83
C PRO A 542 -16.28 35.30 -21.30
N VAL A 543 -17.04 34.71 -20.39
CA VAL A 543 -18.44 34.30 -20.58
C VAL A 543 -19.35 35.11 -19.67
N MET A 544 -20.43 35.66 -20.23
CA MET A 544 -21.38 36.47 -19.49
C MET A 544 -22.83 36.22 -19.92
N PRO A 545 -23.83 36.42 -19.05
CA PRO A 545 -25.23 36.23 -19.42
C PRO A 545 -25.66 37.16 -20.56
N ALA A 546 -26.34 36.63 -21.58
CA ALA A 546 -26.83 37.41 -22.71
C ALA A 546 -27.85 38.48 -22.25
N ARG A 547 -28.68 38.14 -21.25
CA ARG A 547 -29.68 39.05 -20.68
C ARG A 547 -29.05 40.30 -20.06
N LEU A 548 -27.95 40.13 -19.33
CA LEU A 548 -27.19 41.25 -18.76
C LEU A 548 -26.77 42.22 -19.87
N MET A 549 -26.28 41.71 -21.00
CA MET A 549 -25.86 42.55 -22.11
C MET A 549 -27.03 43.23 -22.81
N VAL A 550 -28.17 42.55 -22.98
CA VAL A 550 -29.40 43.18 -23.48
C VAL A 550 -29.84 44.33 -22.58
N ASP A 551 -29.77 44.16 -21.27
CA ASP A 551 -30.15 45.19 -20.29
C ASP A 551 -29.17 46.38 -20.29
N LEU A 552 -27.88 46.14 -20.46
CA LEU A 552 -26.87 47.19 -20.62
C LEU A 552 -27.01 47.94 -21.96
N MET A 553 -27.62 47.31 -22.97
CA MET A 553 -27.87 47.88 -24.30
C MET A 553 -29.27 48.54 -24.43
N LYS A 554 -29.99 48.80 -23.32
CA LYS A 554 -31.38 49.28 -23.31
C LYS A 554 -31.74 50.42 -24.26
N GLN A 555 -30.82 51.33 -24.57
CA GLN A 555 -31.06 52.45 -25.49
C GLN A 555 -30.24 52.39 -26.79
N ASN A 556 -29.36 51.39 -26.95
CA ASN A 556 -28.43 51.30 -28.09
C ASN A 556 -28.68 50.02 -28.90
N ALA A 557 -28.70 50.13 -30.23
CA ALA A 557 -28.79 48.97 -31.12
C ALA A 557 -27.50 48.13 -31.14
N SER A 558 -26.36 48.75 -30.82
CA SER A 558 -25.05 48.10 -30.77
C SER A 558 -24.19 48.64 -29.61
N MET A 559 -23.19 47.88 -29.22
CA MET A 559 -22.24 48.24 -28.16
C MET A 559 -20.85 47.77 -28.54
N SER A 560 -19.84 48.57 -28.22
CA SER A 560 -18.43 48.17 -28.31
C SER A 560 -17.90 47.91 -26.89
N LEU A 561 -17.32 46.74 -26.67
CA LEU A 561 -16.81 46.31 -25.38
C LEU A 561 -15.29 46.15 -25.43
N SER A 562 -14.57 46.85 -24.55
CA SER A 562 -13.11 46.71 -24.43
C SER A 562 -12.73 45.45 -23.67
N MET A 563 -11.52 44.92 -23.89
CA MET A 563 -11.03 43.72 -23.18
C MET A 563 -11.06 43.85 -21.64
N PRO A 564 -10.63 44.97 -21.02
CA PRO A 564 -10.71 45.12 -19.57
C PRO A 564 -12.14 45.08 -19.04
N ARG A 565 -13.08 45.69 -19.76
CA ARG A 565 -14.49 45.70 -19.38
C ARG A 565 -15.13 44.32 -19.57
N ALA A 566 -14.75 43.60 -20.61
CA ALA A 566 -15.15 42.22 -20.84
C ALA A 566 -14.68 41.29 -19.71
N ALA A 567 -13.42 41.42 -19.30
CA ALA A 567 -12.84 40.65 -18.20
C ALA A 567 -13.55 40.89 -16.86
N ASN A 568 -13.99 42.11 -16.60
CA ASN A 568 -14.70 42.46 -15.36
C ASN A 568 -16.19 42.05 -15.34
N LEU A 569 -16.81 41.86 -16.50
CA LEU A 569 -18.22 41.52 -16.62
C LEU A 569 -18.48 40.02 -16.77
N GLY A 570 -17.47 39.24 -17.19
CA GLY A 570 -17.60 37.82 -17.45
C GLY A 570 -16.68 36.97 -16.56
N LYS A 571 -17.08 35.71 -16.37
CA LYS A 571 -16.23 34.67 -15.78
C LYS A 571 -15.29 34.11 -16.85
N SER A 572 -14.11 33.64 -16.46
CA SER A 572 -13.27 32.84 -17.37
C SER A 572 -14.01 31.58 -17.82
N LEU A 573 -13.69 31.07 -19.00
CA LEU A 573 -14.37 29.90 -19.57
C LEU A 573 -14.34 28.68 -18.62
N GLY A 574 -13.19 28.38 -18.00
CA GLY A 574 -13.06 27.26 -17.06
C GLY A 574 -13.89 27.44 -15.80
N THR A 575 -13.90 28.65 -15.24
CA THR A 575 -14.70 29.00 -14.06
C THR A 575 -16.20 28.91 -14.36
N TRP A 576 -16.64 29.44 -15.52
CA TRP A 576 -18.04 29.36 -15.95
C TRP A 576 -18.48 27.90 -16.21
N LEU A 577 -17.65 27.10 -16.90
CA LEU A 577 -17.96 25.68 -17.13
C LEU A 577 -18.03 24.90 -15.80
N LEU A 578 -17.14 25.16 -14.86
CA LEU A 578 -17.13 24.46 -13.58
C LEU A 578 -18.29 24.89 -12.69
N GLU A 579 -18.36 26.18 -12.35
CA GLU A 579 -19.34 26.67 -11.39
C GLU A 579 -20.74 26.65 -11.98
N ASP A 580 -20.94 27.24 -13.16
CA ASP A 580 -22.30 27.47 -13.64
C ASP A 580 -22.87 26.22 -14.32
N ILE A 581 -22.09 25.57 -15.20
CA ILE A 581 -22.54 24.40 -15.97
C ILE A 581 -22.43 23.10 -15.16
N ILE A 582 -21.23 22.72 -14.74
CA ILE A 582 -21.00 21.48 -13.97
C ILE A 582 -21.66 21.59 -12.60
N GLY A 583 -21.59 22.75 -11.95
CA GLY A 583 -22.27 23.00 -10.67
C GLY A 583 -23.79 23.06 -10.74
N LEU A 584 -24.40 22.90 -11.93
CA LEU A 584 -25.86 22.87 -12.12
C LEU A 584 -26.56 24.17 -11.67
N TRP A 585 -25.86 25.31 -11.69
CA TRP A 585 -26.45 26.62 -11.41
C TRP A 585 -27.13 27.24 -12.65
N THR A 586 -26.76 26.79 -13.85
CA THR A 586 -27.40 27.19 -15.11
C THR A 586 -27.79 25.99 -15.98
N GLY A 587 -28.28 26.28 -17.18
CA GLY A 587 -28.81 25.33 -18.14
C GLY A 587 -30.32 25.18 -18.01
N ASP A 588 -30.99 25.09 -19.15
CA ASP A 588 -32.42 24.85 -19.26
C ASP A 588 -32.69 23.35 -19.27
N ASP A 589 -33.50 22.86 -18.33
CA ASP A 589 -33.92 21.46 -18.23
C ASP A 589 -35.19 21.17 -19.06
N SER A 590 -35.76 22.17 -19.74
CA SER A 590 -36.91 21.99 -20.61
C SER A 590 -36.63 21.00 -21.73
N HIS A 591 -37.37 19.89 -21.73
CA HIS A 591 -37.34 18.89 -22.78
C HIS A 591 -37.52 19.51 -24.18
N LYS A 592 -38.29 20.61 -24.32
CA LYS A 592 -38.44 21.28 -25.62
C LYS A 592 -37.12 21.83 -26.15
N LEU A 593 -36.26 22.38 -25.30
CA LEU A 593 -34.97 22.94 -25.73
C LEU A 593 -33.93 21.83 -25.87
N VAL A 594 -33.93 20.85 -24.97
CA VAL A 594 -33.04 19.68 -25.03
C VAL A 594 -33.33 18.84 -26.27
N ASP A 595 -34.59 18.48 -26.55
CA ASP A 595 -35.00 17.70 -27.73
C ASP A 595 -34.70 18.45 -29.03
N LYS A 596 -34.90 19.78 -29.03
CA LYS A 596 -34.57 20.63 -30.17
C LYS A 596 -33.05 20.71 -30.39
N ALA A 597 -32.28 20.80 -29.32
CA ALA A 597 -30.82 20.74 -29.35
C ALA A 597 -30.31 19.36 -29.80
N LEU A 598 -31.03 18.28 -29.49
CA LEU A 598 -30.72 16.91 -29.91
C LEU A 598 -31.22 16.59 -31.34
N GLY A 599 -31.92 17.51 -31.99
CA GLY A 599 -32.34 17.39 -33.39
C GLY A 599 -33.67 16.66 -33.62
N VAL A 600 -34.60 16.70 -32.67
CA VAL A 600 -35.96 16.11 -32.81
C VAL A 600 -36.91 17.00 -33.66
N GLY A 601 -36.40 18.04 -34.32
CA GLY A 601 -37.16 18.88 -35.26
C GLY A 601 -36.31 20.01 -35.84
N ASN A 602 -36.78 20.64 -36.93
CA ASN A 602 -36.08 21.71 -37.64
C ASN A 602 -35.60 22.81 -36.67
N GLY A 603 -34.29 22.99 -36.52
CA GLY A 603 -33.68 23.93 -35.58
C GLY A 603 -32.21 24.21 -35.90
N ARG A 604 -31.74 25.46 -35.75
CA ARG A 604 -30.40 25.92 -36.17
C ARG A 604 -29.46 26.32 -35.02
N PRO A 605 -28.98 25.40 -34.17
CA PRO A 605 -27.64 25.56 -33.61
C PRO A 605 -26.61 25.20 -34.70
N ARG A 606 -25.63 26.07 -34.97
CA ARG A 606 -24.57 25.76 -35.95
C ARG A 606 -23.63 24.67 -35.45
N LEU A 607 -23.36 24.65 -34.15
CA LEU A 607 -22.54 23.65 -33.48
C LEU A 607 -23.28 23.13 -32.26
N ILE A 608 -23.45 21.81 -32.15
CA ILE A 608 -23.93 21.14 -30.94
C ILE A 608 -22.74 20.46 -30.28
N TYR A 609 -22.53 20.78 -29.01
CA TYR A 609 -21.54 20.11 -28.17
C TYR A 609 -22.24 19.47 -26.98
N GLU A 610 -21.92 18.23 -26.69
CA GLU A 610 -22.40 17.54 -25.50
C GLU A 610 -21.23 17.29 -24.54
N LEU A 611 -21.27 17.96 -23.39
CA LEU A 611 -20.37 17.78 -22.27
C LEU A 611 -20.99 16.79 -21.29
N VAL A 612 -20.37 15.63 -21.13
CA VAL A 612 -20.79 14.62 -20.15
C VAL A 612 -19.76 14.53 -19.04
N VAL A 613 -20.23 14.64 -17.80
CA VAL A 613 -19.42 14.44 -16.60
C VAL A 613 -19.97 13.25 -15.83
N ARG A 614 -19.09 12.28 -15.56
CA ARG A 614 -19.43 11.02 -14.90
C ARG A 614 -18.66 10.89 -13.59
N ARG A 615 -19.37 10.58 -12.52
CA ARG A 615 -18.80 10.04 -11.28
C ARG A 615 -19.07 8.54 -11.23
N HIS A 616 -18.01 7.76 -11.00
CA HIS A 616 -18.11 6.30 -10.82
C HIS A 616 -17.63 5.95 -9.41
N LEU A 617 -18.39 5.14 -8.69
CA LEU A 617 -17.93 4.52 -7.45
C LEU A 617 -17.23 3.19 -7.75
N LYS A 618 -16.24 2.86 -6.91
CA LYS A 618 -15.50 1.60 -6.96
C LYS A 618 -16.39 0.47 -6.45
N GLY A 619 -16.59 -0.56 -7.27
CA GLY A 619 -17.35 -1.77 -6.93
C GLY A 619 -16.55 -2.78 -6.10
N SER A 620 -17.22 -3.85 -5.67
CA SER A 620 -16.60 -4.95 -4.91
C SER A 620 -15.55 -5.76 -5.71
N ASP A 621 -15.60 -5.68 -7.04
CA ASP A 621 -14.71 -6.32 -8.00
C ASP A 621 -13.63 -5.37 -8.57
N GLY A 622 -13.67 -4.08 -8.19
CA GLY A 622 -12.77 -3.05 -8.71
C GLY A 622 -13.50 -1.95 -9.51
N TRP A 623 -12.87 -1.47 -10.58
CA TRP A 623 -13.31 -0.31 -11.39
C TRP A 623 -14.04 -0.63 -12.67
#